data_AF-Q8VLB8-F1
#
_entry.id   AF-Q8VLB8-F1
#
_cell.length_a   1.000
_cell.length_b   1.000
_cell.length_c   1.000
_cell.angle_alpha   90.00
_cell.angle_beta   90.00
_cell.angle_gamma   90.00
#
_symmetry.space_group_name_H-M   'P 1'
#
loop_
_entity.id
_entity.type
_entity.pdbx_description
1 polymer ?
#
loop_
_entity_poly.entity_id
_entity_poly.type
_entity_poly.pdbx_seq_one_letter_code
_entity_poly.pdbx_strand_id
1 'polypeptide(L)'
;MIRSVTTRARRAFRTVADAVRSTVAPASLVRSRADETAPDPTGLLAPEEIEARAEEIEDAAADYAAATDRARSGDRGKRKARKLLDRLPAGRYGVWTVERVPSSRQTPDLEAIRATYKRLGLGDVPMRTCAPSLRVTRAAADVVPFPAADEAATAQLAA
;
A
#
# COMPACT_ATOMS: atom_id res chain seq x y z
N MET A 1 4.61 40.29 -24.65
CA MET A 1 4.44 40.37 -23.17
C MET A 1 3.00 40.09 -22.69
N ILE A 2 2.10 39.48 -23.48
CA ILE A 2 0.65 39.33 -23.13
C ILE A 2 0.25 37.87 -22.79
N ARG A 3 1.09 36.88 -23.14
CA ARG A 3 0.81 35.43 -22.93
C ARG A 3 0.99 34.92 -21.49
N SER A 4 1.62 35.68 -20.59
CA SER A 4 1.91 35.27 -19.20
C SER A 4 0.78 35.61 -18.21
N VAL A 5 -0.06 36.60 -18.54
CA VAL A 5 -1.17 37.04 -17.66
C VAL A 5 -2.35 36.07 -17.76
N THR A 6 -2.65 35.60 -18.97
CA THR A 6 -3.76 34.66 -19.23
C THR A 6 -3.53 33.28 -18.61
N THR A 7 -2.29 32.84 -18.48
CA THR A 7 -1.93 31.57 -17.82
C THR A 7 -2.02 31.64 -16.29
N ARG A 8 -1.73 32.81 -15.70
CA ARG A 8 -1.87 33.04 -14.25
C ARG A 8 -3.33 33.12 -13.82
N ALA A 9 -4.17 33.84 -14.57
CA ALA A 9 -5.59 33.94 -14.29
C ALA A 9 -6.28 32.57 -14.28
N ARG A 10 -6.00 31.72 -15.28
CA ARG A 10 -6.55 30.36 -15.37
C ARG A 10 -6.16 29.46 -14.18
N ARG A 11 -4.97 29.64 -13.61
CA ARG A 11 -4.54 28.88 -12.42
C ARG A 11 -5.28 29.33 -11.16
N ALA A 12 -5.46 30.64 -10.97
CA ALA A 12 -6.19 31.18 -9.83
C ALA A 12 -7.68 30.78 -9.83
N PHE A 13 -8.33 30.78 -11.00
CA PHE A 13 -9.72 30.32 -11.10
C PHE A 13 -9.87 28.83 -10.81
N ARG A 14 -8.89 27.98 -11.16
CA ARG A 14 -8.91 26.55 -10.83
C ARG A 14 -8.76 26.31 -9.33
N THR A 15 -7.85 27.01 -8.65
CA THR A 15 -7.66 26.82 -7.20
C THR A 15 -8.88 27.25 -6.40
N VAL A 16 -9.57 28.32 -6.80
CA VAL A 16 -10.83 28.74 -6.16
C VAL A 16 -11.95 27.74 -6.45
N ALA A 17 -12.08 27.26 -7.68
CA ALA A 17 -13.10 26.26 -8.03
C ALA A 17 -12.87 24.92 -7.30
N ASP A 18 -11.63 24.48 -7.14
CA ASP A 18 -11.28 23.27 -6.40
C ASP A 18 -11.55 23.44 -4.89
N ALA A 19 -11.29 24.64 -4.34
CA ALA A 19 -11.60 24.94 -2.95
C ALA A 19 -13.11 24.94 -2.67
N VAL A 20 -13.92 25.52 -3.55
CA VAL A 20 -15.40 25.51 -3.44
C VAL A 20 -15.96 24.10 -3.64
N ARG A 21 -15.40 23.32 -4.57
CA ARG A 21 -15.81 21.92 -4.77
C ARG A 21 -15.49 21.06 -3.55
N SER A 22 -14.34 21.30 -2.91
CA SER A 22 -13.92 20.62 -1.68
C SER A 22 -14.88 20.84 -0.51
N THR A 23 -15.48 22.03 -0.40
CA THR A 23 -16.40 22.36 0.70
C THR A 23 -17.86 21.97 0.45
N VAL A 24 -18.33 22.04 -0.79
CA VAL A 24 -19.75 21.80 -1.13
C VAL A 24 -20.05 20.32 -1.39
N ALA A 25 -19.09 19.53 -1.88
CA ALA A 25 -19.31 18.11 -2.19
C ALA A 25 -18.04 17.26 -1.96
N PRO A 26 -17.58 17.12 -0.71
CA PRO A 26 -16.37 16.35 -0.39
C PRO A 26 -16.48 14.89 -0.85
N ALA A 27 -17.69 14.31 -0.83
CA ALA A 27 -17.95 12.95 -1.29
C ALA A 27 -17.68 12.75 -2.80
N SER A 28 -17.78 13.80 -3.63
CA SER A 28 -17.53 13.71 -5.08
C SER A 28 -16.04 13.68 -5.45
N LEU A 29 -15.15 14.02 -4.51
CA LEU A 29 -13.69 13.94 -4.69
C LEU A 29 -13.15 12.54 -4.43
N VAL A 30 -13.91 11.71 -3.70
CA VAL A 30 -13.59 10.30 -3.53
C VAL A 30 -14.17 9.58 -4.74
N ARG A 31 -13.31 9.35 -5.74
CA ARG A 31 -13.63 8.39 -6.80
C ARG A 31 -13.87 7.05 -6.12
N SER A 32 -15.14 6.64 -6.01
CA SER A 32 -15.50 5.30 -5.60
C SER A 32 -14.85 4.35 -6.59
N ARG A 33 -13.67 3.85 -6.25
CA ARG A 33 -13.07 2.74 -6.97
C ARG A 33 -14.04 1.61 -6.69
N ALA A 34 -14.76 1.16 -7.72
CA ALA A 34 -15.51 -0.09 -7.63
C ALA A 34 -14.55 -1.13 -7.04
N ASP A 35 -15.01 -1.87 -6.04
CA ASP A 35 -14.24 -2.93 -5.39
C ASP A 35 -13.84 -3.96 -6.45
N GLU A 36 -12.68 -3.73 -7.06
CA GLU A 36 -12.02 -4.68 -7.91
C GLU A 36 -11.39 -5.69 -6.95
N THR A 37 -12.19 -6.70 -6.59
CA THR A 37 -11.79 -7.77 -5.69
C THR A 37 -10.57 -8.44 -6.30
N ALA A 38 -9.44 -8.34 -5.61
CA ALA A 38 -8.23 -9.03 -6.02
C ALA A 38 -8.53 -10.54 -6.08
N PRO A 39 -7.95 -11.29 -7.03
CA PRO A 39 -8.08 -12.73 -7.04
C PRO A 39 -7.62 -13.29 -5.69
N ASP A 40 -8.41 -14.21 -5.15
CA ASP A 40 -8.14 -14.81 -3.86
C ASP A 40 -6.75 -15.46 -3.84
N PRO A 41 -5.97 -15.27 -2.77
CA PRO A 41 -4.66 -15.89 -2.67
C PRO A 41 -4.79 -17.41 -2.61
N THR A 42 -3.82 -18.12 -3.18
CA THR A 42 -3.80 -19.58 -3.12
C THR A 42 -3.60 -20.07 -1.68
N GLY A 43 -4.43 -21.02 -1.23
CA GLY A 43 -4.31 -21.66 0.09
C GLY A 43 -5.05 -20.96 1.22
N LEU A 44 -6.22 -20.38 0.95
CA LEU A 44 -7.12 -19.89 1.99
C LEU A 44 -7.62 -21.04 2.88
N LEU A 45 -7.78 -20.74 4.17
CA LEU A 45 -8.40 -21.66 5.12
C LEU A 45 -9.87 -21.87 4.76
N ALA A 46 -10.36 -23.10 4.94
CA ALA A 46 -11.77 -23.40 4.80
C ALA A 46 -12.58 -22.71 5.94
N PRO A 47 -13.88 -22.42 5.75
CA PRO A 47 -14.71 -21.78 6.77
C PRO A 47 -14.66 -22.47 8.14
N GLU A 48 -14.68 -23.80 8.15
CA GLU A 48 -14.62 -24.61 9.36
C GLU A 48 -13.25 -24.49 10.07
N GLU A 49 -12.18 -24.31 9.30
CA GLU A 49 -10.84 -24.08 9.83
C GLU A 49 -10.67 -22.67 10.38
N ILE A 50 -11.35 -21.68 9.81
CA ILE A 50 -11.38 -20.30 10.31
C ILE A 50 -12.06 -20.26 11.68
N GLU A 51 -13.23 -20.89 11.81
CA GLU A 51 -13.97 -20.95 13.07
C GLU A 51 -13.19 -21.70 14.16
N ALA A 52 -12.60 -22.85 13.80
CA ALA A 52 -11.80 -23.64 14.73
C ALA A 52 -10.52 -22.92 15.21
N ARG A 53 -10.06 -21.90 14.48
CA ARG A 53 -8.80 -21.17 14.76
C ARG A 53 -9.03 -19.68 15.01
N ALA A 54 -10.25 -19.27 15.34
CA ALA A 54 -10.61 -17.86 15.51
C ALA A 54 -9.69 -17.14 16.51
N GLU A 55 -9.42 -17.74 17.68
CA GLU A 55 -8.52 -17.17 18.69
C GLU A 55 -7.08 -17.03 18.16
N GLU A 56 -6.55 -18.05 17.47
CA GLU A 56 -5.21 -17.99 16.86
C GLU A 56 -5.11 -16.89 15.80
N ILE A 57 -6.18 -16.67 15.04
CA ILE A 57 -6.26 -15.62 14.02
C ILE A 57 -6.28 -14.23 14.68
N GLU A 58 -7.02 -14.06 15.77
CA GLU A 58 -7.07 -12.80 16.52
C GLU A 58 -5.71 -12.47 17.14
N ASP A 59 -5.07 -13.44 17.81
CA ASP A 59 -3.74 -13.28 18.39
C ASP A 59 -2.70 -12.96 17.32
N ALA A 60 -2.72 -13.69 16.19
CA ALA A 60 -1.83 -13.43 15.07
C ALA A 60 -2.04 -12.03 14.47
N ALA A 61 -3.29 -11.54 14.39
CA ALA A 61 -3.60 -10.21 13.92
C ALA A 61 -3.09 -9.12 14.87
N ALA A 62 -3.25 -9.33 16.19
CA ALA A 62 -2.75 -8.43 17.22
C ALA A 62 -1.22 -8.34 17.19
N ASP A 63 -0.53 -9.49 17.08
CA ASP A 63 0.92 -9.56 16.97
C ASP A 63 1.43 -8.91 15.69
N TYR A 64 0.77 -9.15 14.55
CA TYR A 64 1.09 -8.52 13.28
C TYR A 64 0.98 -6.99 13.36
N ALA A 65 -0.09 -6.48 13.98
CA ALA A 65 -0.30 -5.05 14.18
C ALA A 65 0.81 -4.44 15.05
N ALA A 66 1.10 -5.07 16.20
CA ALA A 66 2.15 -4.63 17.11
C ALA A 66 3.54 -4.65 16.44
N ALA A 67 3.87 -5.70 15.70
CA ALA A 67 5.12 -5.82 14.96
C ALA A 67 5.25 -4.71 13.89
N THR A 68 4.18 -4.44 13.15
CA THR A 68 4.14 -3.39 12.14
C THR A 68 4.41 -2.01 12.75
N ASP A 69 3.84 -1.71 13.92
CA ASP A 69 4.05 -0.43 14.58
C ASP A 69 5.46 -0.28 15.16
N ARG A 70 6.03 -1.37 15.71
CA ARG A 70 7.44 -1.41 16.10
C ARG A 70 8.35 -1.15 14.89
N ALA A 71 8.08 -1.79 13.74
CA ALA A 71 8.84 -1.59 12.52
C ALA A 71 8.77 -0.13 12.03
N ARG A 72 7.57 0.45 11.97
CA ARG A 72 7.36 1.87 11.60
C ARG A 72 8.07 2.83 12.55
N SER A 73 8.02 2.56 13.85
CA SER A 73 8.73 3.32 14.88
C SER A 73 10.24 3.25 14.66
N GLY A 74 10.77 2.04 14.45
CA GLY A 74 12.16 1.80 14.10
C GLY A 74 12.58 2.57 12.85
N ASP A 75 11.78 2.56 11.78
CA ASP A 75 12.06 3.29 10.54
C ASP A 75 12.04 4.81 10.73
N ARG A 76 11.15 5.34 11.57
CA ARG A 76 11.19 6.76 11.97
C ARG A 76 12.46 7.07 12.75
N GLY A 77 12.84 6.22 13.70
CA GLY A 77 14.07 6.34 14.47
C GLY A 77 15.31 6.33 13.58
N LYS A 78 15.41 5.36 12.67
CA LYS A 78 16.48 5.25 11.67
C LYS A 78 16.56 6.51 10.80
N ARG A 79 15.43 7.00 10.28
CA ARG A 79 15.39 8.25 9.50
C ARG A 79 15.88 9.45 10.30
N LYS A 80 15.51 9.57 11.57
CA LYS A 80 15.98 10.65 12.46
C LYS A 80 17.47 10.56 12.70
N ALA A 81 17.98 9.38 13.06
CA ALA A 81 19.41 9.15 13.31
C ALA A 81 20.26 9.41 12.06
N ARG A 82 19.79 8.95 10.89
CA ARG A 82 20.48 9.10 9.61
C ARG A 82 20.74 10.56 9.24
N LYS A 83 19.85 11.50 9.61
CA LYS A 83 20.08 12.95 9.38
C LYS A 83 21.39 13.45 10.01
N LEU A 84 21.80 12.88 11.14
CA LEU A 84 23.08 13.20 11.78
C LEU A 84 24.20 12.34 11.19
N LEU A 85 24.00 11.03 11.14
CA LEU A 85 25.05 10.08 10.72
C LEU A 85 25.51 10.28 9.27
N ASP A 86 24.66 10.73 8.36
CA ASP A 86 25.04 11.00 6.96
C ASP A 86 25.97 12.22 6.80
N ARG A 87 26.06 13.10 7.80
CA ARG A 87 26.96 14.26 7.78
C ARG A 87 28.34 13.96 8.35
N LEU A 88 28.53 12.80 8.97
CA LEU A 88 29.79 12.42 9.58
C LEU A 88 30.74 11.80 8.52
N PRO A 89 32.05 12.12 8.57
CA PRO A 89 33.04 11.31 7.86
C PRO A 89 33.09 9.90 8.43
N ALA A 90 33.73 8.98 7.70
CA ALA A 90 34.01 7.66 8.24
C ALA A 90 34.98 7.79 9.43
N GLY A 91 34.76 7.01 10.50
CA GLY A 91 35.55 7.10 11.72
C GLY A 91 34.86 6.49 12.94
N ARG A 92 35.55 6.51 14.09
CA ARG A 92 35.05 6.00 15.37
C ARG A 92 34.49 7.13 16.24
N TYR A 93 33.28 6.93 16.76
CA TYR A 93 32.56 7.84 17.64
C TYR A 93 32.14 7.10 18.92
N GLY A 94 32.99 7.19 19.94
CA GLY A 94 32.80 6.43 21.19
C GLY A 94 32.90 4.92 20.97
N VAL A 95 31.80 4.21 21.24
CA VAL A 95 31.69 2.76 21.03
C VAL A 95 31.24 2.38 19.61
N TRP A 96 30.91 3.36 18.76
CA TRP A 96 30.33 3.12 17.42
C TRP A 96 31.33 3.48 16.32
N THR A 97 31.38 2.67 15.27
CA THR A 97 32.18 2.94 14.06
C THR A 97 31.26 3.26 12.89
N VAL A 98 31.57 4.31 12.13
CA VAL A 98 30.83 4.73 10.93
C VAL A 98 31.71 4.50 9.70
N GLU A 99 31.21 3.71 8.75
CA GLU A 99 31.90 3.36 7.50
C GLU A 99 31.07 3.76 6.28
N ARG A 100 31.73 4.02 5.15
CA ARG A 100 31.09 4.33 3.85
C ARG A 100 31.42 3.24 2.85
N VAL A 101 30.51 2.28 2.69
CA VAL A 101 30.66 1.16 1.76
C VAL A 101 29.87 1.46 0.48
N PRO A 102 30.49 1.46 -0.71
CA PRO A 102 29.76 1.59 -1.97
C PRO A 102 28.87 0.36 -2.20
N SER A 103 27.64 0.59 -2.68
CA SER A 103 26.73 -0.51 -3.03
C SER A 103 27.18 -1.16 -4.33
N SER A 104 27.34 -2.49 -4.34
CA SER A 104 27.53 -3.29 -5.56
C SER A 104 26.24 -3.53 -6.35
N ARG A 105 25.07 -3.18 -5.78
CA ARG A 105 23.78 -3.35 -6.46
C ARG A 105 23.64 -2.39 -7.64
N GLN A 106 23.34 -2.93 -8.81
CA GLN A 106 22.95 -2.16 -10.00
C GLN A 106 21.42 -2.18 -10.10
N THR A 107 20.82 -1.02 -10.34
CA THR A 107 19.37 -0.90 -10.58
C THR A 107 19.15 -0.81 -12.08
N PRO A 108 18.22 -1.58 -12.66
CA PRO A 108 17.88 -1.48 -14.07
C PRO A 108 17.45 -0.06 -14.43
N ASP A 109 18.01 0.50 -15.50
CA ASP A 109 17.59 1.80 -16.02
C ASP A 109 16.31 1.64 -16.85
N LEU A 110 15.17 1.90 -16.20
CA LEU A 110 13.85 1.79 -16.82
C LEU A 110 13.66 2.78 -17.98
N GLU A 111 14.34 3.91 -17.96
CA GLU A 111 14.24 4.90 -19.05
C GLU A 111 14.99 4.41 -20.29
N ALA A 112 16.22 3.92 -20.10
CA ALA A 112 16.99 3.31 -21.18
C ALA A 112 16.30 2.06 -21.75
N ILE A 113 15.69 1.24 -20.90
CA ILE A 113 14.92 0.07 -21.33
C ILE A 113 13.72 0.51 -22.18
N ARG A 114 12.90 1.46 -21.70
CA ARG A 114 11.75 1.99 -22.46
C ARG A 114 12.15 2.62 -23.78
N ALA A 115 13.22 3.42 -23.80
CA ALA A 115 13.75 4.03 -25.01
C ALA A 115 14.18 2.97 -26.04
N THR A 116 14.78 1.88 -25.57
CA THR A 116 15.18 0.74 -26.41
C THR A 116 13.98 0.00 -26.98
N TYR A 117 12.98 -0.33 -26.15
CA TYR A 117 11.74 -0.98 -26.57
C TYR A 117 10.99 -0.16 -27.64
N LYS A 118 10.88 1.15 -27.40
CA LYS A 118 10.27 2.08 -28.36
C LYS A 118 11.05 2.14 -29.68
N ARG A 119 12.39 2.26 -29.62
CA ARG A 119 13.26 2.32 -30.82
C ARG A 119 13.18 1.06 -31.67
N LEU A 120 13.06 -0.10 -31.04
CA LEU A 120 13.01 -1.40 -31.73
C LEU A 120 11.59 -1.82 -32.13
N GLY A 121 10.56 -1.04 -31.82
CA GLY A 121 9.17 -1.38 -32.16
C GLY A 121 8.62 -2.59 -31.39
N LEU A 122 9.18 -2.91 -30.22
CA LEU A 122 8.86 -4.11 -29.44
C LEU A 122 7.56 -3.97 -28.60
N GLY A 123 6.91 -2.81 -28.64
CA GLY A 123 5.73 -2.53 -27.81
C GLY A 123 6.07 -2.17 -26.36
N ASP A 124 5.15 -2.46 -25.45
CA ASP A 124 5.28 -2.14 -24.03
C ASP A 124 6.26 -3.09 -23.31
N VAL A 125 6.93 -2.56 -22.27
CA VAL A 125 7.83 -3.37 -21.43
C VAL A 125 6.98 -4.40 -20.66
N PRO A 126 7.25 -5.72 -20.78
CA PRO A 126 6.46 -6.73 -20.11
C PRO A 126 6.61 -6.60 -18.58
N MET A 127 5.48 -6.40 -17.90
CA MET A 127 5.39 -6.29 -16.45
C MET A 127 4.70 -7.53 -15.88
N ARG A 128 5.18 -8.02 -14.73
CA ARG A 128 4.49 -9.06 -13.96
C ARG A 128 3.53 -8.40 -12.96
N THR A 129 2.35 -8.96 -12.80
CA THR A 129 1.41 -8.53 -11.75
C THR A 129 2.05 -8.78 -10.38
N CYS A 130 2.11 -7.73 -9.56
CA CYS A 130 2.56 -7.85 -8.18
C CYS A 130 1.54 -8.64 -7.35
N ALA A 131 2.01 -9.43 -6.39
CA ALA A 131 1.15 -10.10 -5.43
C ALA A 131 0.36 -9.07 -4.59
N PRO A 132 -0.88 -9.39 -4.16
CA PRO A 132 -1.66 -8.51 -3.29
C PRO A 132 -0.92 -8.26 -1.97
N SER A 133 -0.93 -7.01 -1.51
CA SER A 133 -0.32 -6.63 -0.23
C SER A 133 -1.28 -6.87 0.93
N LEU A 134 -0.84 -7.59 1.97
CA LEU A 134 -1.58 -7.74 3.22
C LEU A 134 -1.77 -6.36 3.91
N ARG A 135 -3.02 -6.01 4.21
CA ARG A 135 -3.37 -4.81 4.99
C ARG A 135 -4.31 -5.21 6.12
N VAL A 136 -3.80 -5.22 7.34
CA VAL A 136 -4.59 -5.47 8.56
C VAL A 136 -4.96 -4.14 9.20
N THR A 137 -6.25 -3.89 9.40
CA THR A 137 -6.78 -2.73 10.13
C THR A 137 -7.81 -3.22 11.12
N ARG A 138 -7.78 -2.71 12.36
CA ARG A 138 -8.81 -3.01 13.35
C ARG A 138 -10.15 -2.48 12.85
N ALA A 139 -11.15 -3.35 12.76
CA ALA A 139 -12.49 -2.94 12.39
C ALA A 139 -13.06 -2.00 13.48
N ALA A 140 -13.73 -0.93 13.06
CA ALA A 140 -14.74 -0.31 13.90
C ALA A 140 -15.90 -1.32 14.05
N ALA A 141 -16.60 -1.33 15.17
CA ALA A 141 -17.64 -2.32 15.46
C ALA A 141 -18.86 -2.18 14.53
N ASP A 142 -18.72 -2.63 13.29
CA ASP A 142 -19.80 -3.03 12.41
C ASP A 142 -19.59 -4.52 12.17
N VAL A 143 -20.43 -5.35 12.79
CA VAL A 143 -20.44 -6.79 12.62
C VAL A 143 -20.77 -7.09 11.17
N VAL A 144 -19.78 -7.44 10.36
CA VAL A 144 -20.03 -8.10 9.08
C VAL A 144 -20.37 -9.55 9.44
N PRO A 145 -21.60 -10.02 9.21
CA PRO A 145 -21.91 -11.42 9.42
C PRO A 145 -21.01 -12.22 8.49
N PHE A 146 -20.21 -13.11 9.07
CA PHE A 146 -19.66 -14.23 8.33
C PHE A 146 -20.86 -15.02 7.80
N PRO A 147 -20.93 -15.35 6.49
CA PRO A 147 -22.03 -16.15 5.99
C PRO A 147 -21.93 -17.52 6.68
N ALA A 148 -22.79 -17.73 7.68
CA ALA A 148 -23.03 -19.06 8.21
C ALA A 148 -23.40 -19.93 7.01
N ALA A 149 -22.73 -21.07 6.87
CA ALA A 149 -23.13 -22.08 5.91
C ALA A 149 -24.57 -22.49 6.25
N ASP A 150 -25.55 -21.97 5.49
CA ASP A 150 -26.94 -22.37 5.66
C ASP A 150 -27.03 -23.87 5.34
N GLU A 151 -27.41 -24.62 6.38
CA GLU A 151 -27.91 -25.99 6.31
C GLU A 151 -29.09 -26.06 5.31
N ALA A 152 -28.81 -26.43 4.08
CA ALA A 152 -29.82 -26.84 3.11
C ALA A 152 -29.48 -28.22 2.54
N ALA A 153 -29.33 -29.21 3.42
CA ALA A 153 -29.22 -30.61 3.05
C ALA A 153 -29.85 -31.56 4.08
N THR A 154 -31.12 -31.32 4.44
CA THR A 154 -31.98 -32.37 5.01
C THR A 154 -33.44 -32.16 4.59
N ALA A 155 -33.72 -32.50 3.33
CA ALA A 155 -35.09 -32.79 2.88
C ALA A 155 -35.05 -33.76 1.69
N GLN A 156 -34.58 -34.98 1.92
CA GLN A 156 -35.04 -36.16 1.20
C GLN A 156 -35.35 -37.26 2.23
N LEU A 157 -36.46 -37.97 2.02
CA LEU A 157 -37.00 -39.12 2.77
C LEU A 157 -37.75 -38.84 4.09
N ALA A 158 -39.07 -38.60 3.98
CA ALA A 158 -40.09 -39.40 4.68
C ALA A 158 -41.51 -38.98 4.25
N ALA A 159 -42.30 -39.98 3.84
CA ALA A 159 -43.73 -39.99 3.49
C ALA A 159 -44.12 -39.48 2.10
#